data_AF-W7UR08-F1
#
_entry.id   AF-W7UR08-F1
#
_cell.length_a   1.000
_cell.length_b   1.000
_cell.length_c   1.000
_cell.angle_alpha   90.00
_cell.angle_beta   90.00
_cell.angle_gamma   90.00
#
_symmetry.space_group_name_H-M   'P 1'
#
loop_
_entity.id
_entity.type
_entity.pdbx_description
1 polymer ?
#
loop_
_entity_poly.entity_id
_entity_poly.type
_entity_poly.pdbx_seq_one_letter_code
_entity_poly.pdbx_strand_id
1 'polypeptide(L)'
;MLSIVKKAKQEVMDKTIYMEIFGDNKVAYRVLSSRMNLCGDEFITYGIEVYDHKNGEKECIPDFSNNIEDAVAFAELLISYRSRPRQLYGKALDYLRVTL
;
A
#
# COMPACT_ATOMS: atom_id res chain seq x y z
N MET A 1 -36.59 4.56 -8.06
CA MET A 1 -36.05 4.00 -6.81
C MET A 1 -34.55 4.23 -6.82
N LEU A 2 -34.05 5.09 -5.94
CA LEU A 2 -32.62 5.29 -5.73
C LEU A 2 -32.18 4.33 -4.64
N SER A 3 -31.60 3.19 -5.01
CA SER A 3 -31.00 2.26 -4.06
C SER A 3 -29.78 2.92 -3.45
N ILE A 4 -29.84 3.22 -2.16
CA ILE A 4 -28.70 3.64 -1.36
C ILE A 4 -27.72 2.45 -1.34
N VAL A 5 -26.64 2.54 -2.12
CA VAL A 5 -25.51 1.62 -1.97
C VAL A 5 -24.92 1.89 -0.59
N LYS A 6 -25.21 1.01 0.37
CA LYS A 6 -24.52 1.02 1.67
C LYS A 6 -23.04 0.85 1.36
N LYS A 7 -22.26 1.92 1.57
CA LYS A 7 -20.80 1.87 1.52
C LYS A 7 -20.37 0.85 2.57
N ALA A 8 -19.89 -0.31 2.14
CA ALA A 8 -19.33 -1.31 3.05
C ALA A 8 -18.26 -0.61 3.88
N LYS A 9 -18.41 -0.64 5.21
CA LYS A 9 -17.49 0.04 6.13
C LYS A 9 -16.21 -0.79 6.15
N GLN A 10 -15.28 -0.45 5.27
CA GLN A 10 -13.97 -1.08 5.21
C GLN A 10 -13.14 -0.55 6.39
N GLU A 11 -13.01 -1.35 7.44
CA GLU A 11 -12.20 -1.01 8.61
C GLU A 11 -10.94 -1.88 8.62
N VAL A 12 -9.78 -1.23 8.63
CA VAL A 12 -8.50 -1.88 8.92
C VAL A 12 -8.44 -2.07 10.43
N MET A 13 -8.48 -3.32 10.88
CA MET A 13 -8.54 -3.66 12.30
C MET A 13 -7.16 -3.67 12.96
N ASP A 14 -6.13 -4.07 12.21
CA ASP A 14 -4.75 -4.12 12.67
C ASP A 14 -3.80 -3.84 11.50
N LYS A 15 -2.70 -3.14 11.77
CA LYS A 15 -1.65 -2.82 10.79
C LYS A 15 -0.28 -3.11 11.40
N THR A 16 0.46 -4.01 10.78
CA THR A 16 1.85 -4.35 11.18
C THR A 16 2.78 -4.07 10.02
N ILE A 17 3.98 -3.56 10.30
CA ILE A 17 5.03 -3.45 9.27
C ILE A 17 5.59 -4.84 9.04
N TYR A 18 5.33 -5.39 7.86
CA TYR A 18 5.86 -6.69 7.45
C TYR A 18 7.33 -6.57 7.04
N MET A 19 7.64 -5.54 6.26
CA MET A 19 8.99 -5.27 5.77
C MET A 19 9.21 -3.76 5.68
N GLU A 20 10.41 -3.31 6.02
CA GLU A 20 10.86 -1.93 5.82
C GLU A 20 12.22 -1.94 5.11
N ILE A 21 12.33 -1.20 4.02
CA ILE A 21 13.57 -1.02 3.27
C ILE A 21 13.91 0.47 3.27
N PHE A 22 15.13 0.78 3.67
CA PHE A 22 15.61 2.16 3.71
C PHE A 22 16.46 2.48 2.47
N GLY A 23 15.97 3.38 1.62
CA GLY A 23 16.65 3.79 0.39
C GLY A 23 17.77 4.82 0.61
N ASP A 24 18.73 4.87 -0.32
CA ASP A 24 19.83 5.84 -0.34
C ASP A 24 19.35 7.31 -0.47
N ASN A 25 18.14 7.51 -0.98
CA ASN A 25 17.45 8.78 -1.10
C ASN A 25 16.88 9.31 0.23
N LYS A 26 17.05 8.56 1.33
CA LYS A 26 16.47 8.79 2.68
C LYS A 26 14.95 8.58 2.74
N VAL A 27 14.43 7.70 1.88
CA VAL A 27 13.02 7.31 1.88
C VAL A 27 12.92 5.88 2.41
N ALA A 28 12.01 5.65 3.35
CA ALA A 28 11.64 4.32 3.82
C ALA A 28 10.45 3.79 2.99
N TYR A 29 10.59 2.57 2.48
CA TYR A 29 9.57 1.84 1.75
C TYR A 29 9.09 0.69 2.63
N ARG A 30 7.81 0.68 2.98
CA ARG A 30 7.23 -0.26 3.94
C ARG A 30 6.16 -1.11 3.27
N VAL A 31 6.27 -2.42 3.42
CA VAL A 31 5.17 -3.36 3.19
C VAL A 31 4.45 -3.56 4.51
N LEU A 32 3.13 -3.45 4.47
CA LEU A 32 2.24 -3.50 5.61
C LEU A 32 1.40 -4.77 5.51
N SER A 33 1.25 -5.50 6.60
CA SER A 33 0.24 -6.55 6.71
C SER A 33 -0.92 -6.01 7.52
N SER A 34 -2.12 -6.07 6.96
CA SER A 34 -3.33 -5.57 7.59
C SER A 34 -4.42 -6.63 7.60
N ARG A 35 -5.20 -6.69 8.67
CA ARG A 35 -6.47 -7.45 8.70
C ARG A 35 -7.61 -6.50 8.38
N MET A 36 -8.42 -6.86 7.39
CA MET A 36 -9.63 -6.14 7.01
C MET A 36 -10.84 -7.02 7.23
N ASN A 37 -11.92 -6.43 7.70
CA ASN A 37 -13.24 -7.06 7.73
C ASN A 37 -14.10 -6.48 6.61
N LEU A 38 -14.57 -7.33 5.70
CA LEU A 38 -15.50 -6.96 4.64
C LEU A 38 -16.74 -7.84 4.76
N CYS A 39 -17.87 -7.23 5.10
CA CYS A 39 -19.18 -7.92 5.22
C CYS A 39 -19.20 -9.09 6.22
N GLY A 40 -18.34 -9.08 7.24
CA GLY A 40 -18.27 -10.13 8.27
C GLY A 40 -17.15 -11.15 8.03
N ASP A 41 -16.53 -11.14 6.86
CA ASP A 41 -15.39 -12.00 6.53
C ASP A 41 -14.07 -11.26 6.76
N GLU A 42 -13.13 -11.91 7.46
CA GLU A 42 -11.78 -11.39 7.67
C GLU A 42 -10.84 -11.82 6.54
N PHE A 43 -10.14 -10.84 5.97
CA PHE A 43 -9.13 -11.08 4.96
C PHE A 43 -7.83 -10.36 5.33
N ILE A 44 -6.70 -10.96 4.96
CA ILE A 44 -5.40 -10.31 5.04
C ILE A 44 -5.19 -9.52 3.75
N THR A 45 -4.75 -8.28 3.89
CA THR A 45 -4.34 -7.43 2.78
C THR A 45 -2.97 -6.84 3.06
N TYR A 46 -2.24 -6.57 2.00
CA TYR A 46 -0.89 -6.03 2.04
C TYR A 46 -0.89 -4.62 1.48
N GLY A 47 -0.45 -3.68 2.32
CA GLY A 47 -0.36 -2.27 1.99
C GLY A 47 1.07 -1.82 1.73
N ILE A 48 1.20 -0.62 1.18
CA ILE A 48 2.48 0.02 0.86
C ILE A 48 2.49 1.41 1.47
N GLU A 49 3.53 1.72 2.23
CA GLU A 49 3.76 3.04 2.79
C GLU A 49 5.14 3.55 2.39
N VAL A 50 5.20 4.82 1.98
CA VAL A 50 6.43 5.49 1.57
C VAL A 50 6.60 6.72 2.44
N TYR A 51 7.73 6.83 3.14
CA TYR A 51 8.03 7.90 4.09
C TYR A 51 9.38 8.55 3.80
N ASP A 52 9.39 9.86 3.53
CA ASP A 52 10.62 10.64 3.29
C ASP A 52 11.13 11.26 4.59
N HIS A 53 12.30 10.81 5.06
CA HIS A 53 12.90 11.28 6.31
C HIS A 53 13.47 12.70 6.21
N LYS A 54 13.61 13.29 5.01
CA LYS A 54 14.15 14.66 4.86
C LYS A 54 13.10 15.72 5.18
N ASN A 55 11.86 15.49 4.76
CA ASN A 55 10.78 16.47 4.85
C ASN A 55 9.57 15.96 5.65
N GLY A 56 9.57 14.69 6.09
CA GLY A 56 8.49 14.06 6.84
C GLY A 56 7.27 13.68 5.99
N GLU A 57 7.37 13.78 4.66
CA GLU A 57 6.26 13.46 3.77
C GLU A 57 5.96 11.96 3.77
N LYS A 58 4.68 11.62 3.71
CA LYS A 58 4.21 10.25 3.83
C LYS A 58 3.02 10.01 2.92
N GLU A 59 3.02 8.89 2.23
CA GLU A 59 1.85 8.37 1.50
C GLU A 59 1.69 6.87 1.79
N CYS A 60 0.45 6.39 1.76
CA CYS A 60 0.12 5.01 2.10
C CYS A 60 -1.07 4.50 1.30
N ILE A 61 -0.93 3.32 0.69
CA ILE A 61 -2.02 2.53 0.12
C ILE A 61 -2.23 1.33 1.06
N PRO A 62 -3.26 1.33 1.92
CA PRO A 62 -3.39 0.35 3.01
C PRO A 62 -3.74 -1.07 2.55
N ASP A 63 -4.32 -1.21 1.37
CA ASP A 63 -4.87 -2.45 0.79
C ASP A 63 -4.43 -2.65 -0.67
N PHE A 64 -3.13 -2.49 -0.94
CA PHE A 64 -2.57 -2.52 -2.28
C PHE A 64 -2.76 -3.88 -3.00
N SER A 65 -2.55 -5.00 -2.29
CA SER A 65 -2.72 -6.35 -2.85
C SER A 65 -3.15 -7.36 -1.80
N ASN A 66 -3.86 -8.41 -2.22
CA ASN A 66 -4.12 -9.60 -1.39
C ASN A 66 -2.97 -10.63 -1.44
N ASN A 67 -1.97 -10.42 -2.30
CA ASN A 67 -0.77 -11.25 -2.42
C ASN A 67 0.45 -10.48 -1.90
N ILE A 68 1.16 -11.10 -0.97
CA ILE A 68 2.37 -10.53 -0.37
C ILE A 68 3.50 -10.36 -1.37
N GLU A 69 3.65 -11.29 -2.32
CA GLU A 69 4.71 -11.26 -3.33
C GLU A 69 4.56 -10.04 -4.25
N ASP A 70 3.33 -9.70 -4.62
CA ASP A 70 3.04 -8.51 -5.42
C ASP A 70 3.35 -7.22 -4.66
N ALA A 71 3.03 -7.17 -3.37
CA ALA A 71 3.34 -6.02 -2.53
C ALA A 71 4.86 -5.85 -2.35
N VAL A 72 5.60 -6.95 -2.17
CA VAL A 72 7.06 -6.95 -2.09
C VAL A 72 7.68 -6.52 -3.41
N ALA A 73 7.26 -7.10 -4.53
CA ALA A 73 7.76 -6.75 -5.87
C ALA A 73 7.52 -5.27 -6.20
N PHE A 74 6.35 -4.73 -5.82
CA PHE A 74 6.08 -3.31 -6.00
C PHE A 74 6.95 -2.43 -5.10
N ALA A 75 7.22 -2.83 -3.85
CA ALA A 75 8.15 -2.10 -2.98
C ALA A 75 9.58 -2.08 -3.55
N GLU A 76 10.04 -3.21 -4.12
CA GLU A 76 11.32 -3.31 -4.84
C GLU A 76 11.38 -2.38 -6.07
N LEU A 77 10.27 -2.26 -6.80
CA LEU A 77 10.14 -1.33 -7.90
C LEU A 77 10.19 0.14 -7.43
N LEU A 78 9.55 0.48 -6.32
CA LEU A 78 9.59 1.83 -5.76
C LEU A 78 11.01 2.25 -5.39
N ILE A 79 11.77 1.35 -4.75
CA ILE A 79 13.16 1.62 -4.37
C ILE A 79 14.08 1.69 -5.59
N SER A 80 13.90 0.83 -6.61
CA SER A 80 14.72 0.89 -7.84
C SER A 80 14.56 2.21 -8.57
N TYR A 81 13.36 2.80 -8.54
CA TYR A 81 13.08 4.11 -9.12
C TYR A 81 13.37 5.29 -8.18
N ARG A 82 13.87 5.04 -6.96
CA ARG A 82 14.03 6.07 -5.90
C ARG A 82 12.76 6.91 -5.71
N SER A 83 11.61 6.26 -5.80
CA SER A 83 10.30 6.91 -5.79
C SER A 83 10.07 7.66 -4.49
N ARG A 84 9.48 8.85 -4.56
CA ARG A 84 9.08 9.66 -3.40
C ARG A 84 7.61 9.43 -3.04
N PRO A 85 7.17 9.79 -1.82
CA PRO A 85 5.78 9.59 -1.39
C PRO A 85 4.72 10.06 -2.40
N ARG A 86 4.86 11.29 -2.95
CA ARG A 86 3.93 11.85 -3.95
C ARG A 86 3.75 11.01 -5.22
N GLN A 87 4.71 10.14 -5.52
CA GLN A 87 4.70 9.32 -6.73
C GLN A 87 4.02 7.96 -6.49
N LEU A 88 3.68 7.62 -5.24
CA LEU A 88 3.19 6.29 -4.86
C LEU A 88 1.97 5.87 -5.69
N TYR A 89 0.92 6.68 -5.74
CA TYR A 89 -0.30 6.35 -6.48
C TYR A 89 -0.09 6.26 -7.99
N GLY A 90 0.75 7.13 -8.55
CA GLY A 90 1.09 7.08 -9.98
C GLY A 90 1.83 5.79 -10.33
N LYS A 91 2.82 5.41 -9.50
CA LYS A 91 3.55 4.14 -9.65
C LYS A 91 2.64 2.93 -9.46
N ALA A 92 1.70 2.98 -8.52
CA ALA A 92 0.74 1.91 -8.31
C ALA A 92 -0.16 1.72 -9.54
N LEU A 93 -0.64 2.82 -10.14
CA LEU A 93 -1.42 2.77 -11.37
C LEU A 93 -0.62 2.18 -12.54
N ASP A 94 0.65 2.59 -12.69
CA ASP A 94 1.53 2.06 -13.72
C ASP A 94 1.79 0.55 -13.52
N TYR A 95 1.99 0.12 -12.27
CA TYR A 95 2.19 -1.29 -11.93
C TYR A 95 0.96 -2.13 -12.30
N LEU A 96 -0.24 -1.70 -11.90
CA LEU A 96 -1.49 -2.40 -12.20
C LEU A 96 -1.80 -2.45 -13.70
N ARG A 97 -1.36 -1.46 -14.49
CA ARG A 97 -1.52 -1.45 -15.95
C ARG A 97 -0.67 -2.48 -16.68
N VAL A 98 0.47 -2.87 -16.12
CA VAL A 98 1.36 -3.85 -16.76
C VAL A 98 0.97 -5.28 -16.37
N THR A 99 0.35 -5.45 -15.20
CA THR A 99 -0.06 -6.74 -14.65
C THR A 99 -1.47 -7.19 -15.09
N LEU A 100 -2.27 -6.30 -15.68
CA LEU A 100 -3.60 -6.58 -16.28
C LEU A 100 -3.53 -6.66 -17.80
#